data_AF-A7U1V0-F1
#
_entry.id   AF-A7U1V0-F1
#
_cell.length_a   1.000
_cell.length_b   1.000
_cell.length_c   1.000
_cell.angle_alpha   90.00
_cell.angle_beta   90.00
_cell.angle_gamma   90.00
#
_symmetry.space_group_name_H-M   'P 1'
#
loop_
_entity.id
_entity.type
_entity.pdbx_description
1 polymer ?
#
loop_
_entity_poly.entity_id
_entity_poly.type
_entity_poly.pdbx_seq_one_letter_code
_entity_poly.pdbx_strand_id
1 'polypeptide(L)'
;DDAAVKKQFQSHAWITVSQNFQFSDIIKNLIQQLYDEIRQSVPRQVESMDVLMLSEFVKDFLQEKRYILVFDDVWSVDAWEAIKCVLPDCNITSRVVLTTTRIADVASASCLGSLDSVYKMEPLSDKESWSLFCNRTFQSNDCPPNLEEVAKKILKKCEGLP
;
A
#
# COMPACT_ATOMS: atom_id res chain seq x y z
N ASP A 1 -6.88 7.38 4.46
CA ASP A 1 -8.21 6.97 3.98
C ASP A 1 -9.01 8.18 3.51
N ASP A 2 -8.97 8.45 2.20
CA ASP A 2 -9.73 9.56 1.60
C ASP A 2 -11.05 9.04 1.01
N ALA A 3 -12.17 9.48 1.58
CA ALA A 3 -13.50 9.03 1.16
C ALA A 3 -13.88 9.49 -0.25
N ALA A 4 -13.35 10.62 -0.73
CA ALA A 4 -13.63 11.12 -2.07
C ALA A 4 -12.93 10.26 -3.12
N VAL A 5 -11.71 9.81 -2.84
CA VAL A 5 -10.99 8.86 -3.70
C VAL A 5 -11.71 7.51 -3.74
N LYS A 6 -12.06 6.94 -2.57
CA LYS A 6 -12.74 5.63 -2.49
C LYS A 6 -14.03 5.59 -3.31
N LYS A 7 -14.85 6.65 -3.26
CA LYS A 7 -16.11 6.76 -4.04
C LYS A 7 -15.94 6.67 -5.56
N GLN A 8 -14.73 6.87 -6.09
CA GLN A 8 -14.47 6.74 -7.52
C GLN A 8 -14.26 5.29 -7.96
N PHE A 9 -14.04 4.37 -7.03
CA PHE A 9 -13.76 2.97 -7.28
C PHE A 9 -14.90 2.10 -6.73
N GLN A 10 -15.20 1.01 -7.44
CA GLN A 10 -16.19 0.01 -7.03
C GLN A 10 -15.57 -1.07 -6.15
N SER A 11 -14.25 -1.20 -6.17
CA SER A 11 -13.51 -2.11 -5.31
C SER A 11 -12.21 -1.50 -4.80
N HIS A 12 -11.89 -1.75 -3.54
CA HIS A 12 -10.67 -1.27 -2.91
C HIS A 12 -10.17 -2.17 -1.78
N ALA A 13 -8.86 -2.43 -1.75
CA ALA A 13 -8.22 -3.22 -0.71
C ALA A 13 -6.83 -2.69 -0.36
N TRP A 14 -6.38 -2.95 0.87
CA TRP A 14 -5.04 -2.63 1.36
C TRP A 14 -4.41 -3.85 2.01
N ILE A 15 -3.40 -4.43 1.37
CA ILE A 15 -2.74 -5.65 1.78
C ILE A 15 -1.31 -5.35 2.18
N THR A 16 -0.92 -5.69 3.41
CA THR A 16 0.49 -5.67 3.81
C THR A 16 1.15 -6.99 3.44
N VAL A 17 2.20 -6.95 2.63
CA VAL A 17 2.93 -8.12 2.13
C VAL A 17 4.05 -8.44 3.11
N SER A 18 3.81 -9.35 4.04
CA SER A 18 4.87 -9.73 5.00
C SER A 18 6.00 -10.51 4.33
N GLN A 19 7.24 -10.34 4.81
CA GLN A 19 8.43 -11.03 4.30
C GLN A 19 8.33 -12.57 4.34
N ASN A 20 7.61 -13.12 5.33
CA ASN A 20 7.51 -14.56 5.58
C ASN A 20 6.14 -15.15 5.17
N PHE A 21 5.31 -14.41 4.43
CA PHE A 21 3.96 -14.86 4.12
C PHE A 21 3.92 -15.78 2.91
N GLN A 22 3.03 -16.78 2.96
CA GLN A 22 2.74 -17.60 1.79
C GLN A 22 1.85 -16.82 0.83
N PHE A 23 2.11 -16.97 -0.47
CA PHE A 23 1.35 -16.28 -1.51
C PHE A 23 -0.16 -16.57 -1.45
N SER A 24 -0.55 -17.80 -1.09
CA SER A 24 -1.95 -18.18 -0.86
C SER A 24 -2.63 -17.30 0.19
N ASP A 25 -1.91 -16.91 1.23
CA ASP A 25 -2.47 -16.16 2.34
C ASP A 25 -2.66 -14.69 1.97
N ILE A 26 -1.77 -14.15 1.11
CA ILE A 26 -1.93 -12.82 0.50
C ILE A 26 -3.22 -12.78 -0.33
N ILE A 27 -3.43 -13.78 -1.20
CA ILE A 27 -4.62 -13.81 -2.06
C ILE A 27 -5.90 -13.99 -1.23
N LYS A 28 -5.87 -14.89 -0.23
CA LYS A 28 -7.02 -15.09 0.67
C LYS A 28 -7.36 -13.82 1.45
N ASN A 29 -6.35 -13.08 1.92
CA ASN A 29 -6.56 -11.78 2.58
C ASN A 29 -7.17 -10.76 1.60
N LEU A 30 -6.68 -10.70 0.36
CA LEU A 30 -7.25 -9.85 -0.68
C LEU A 30 -8.72 -10.17 -0.92
N ILE A 31 -9.06 -11.45 -1.11
CA ILE A 31 -10.44 -11.90 -1.27
C ILE A 31 -11.31 -11.48 -0.07
N GLN A 32 -10.81 -11.67 1.15
CA GLN A 32 -11.53 -11.28 2.36
C GLN A 32 -11.85 -9.77 2.36
N GLN A 33 -10.87 -8.92 2.08
CA GLN A 33 -11.09 -7.47 2.06
C GLN A 33 -12.06 -7.02 0.96
N LEU A 34 -11.97 -7.62 -0.23
CA LEU A 34 -12.88 -7.33 -1.33
C LEU A 34 -14.33 -7.72 -1.00
N TYR A 35 -14.53 -8.78 -0.23
CA TYR A 35 -15.86 -9.22 0.22
C TYR A 35 -16.41 -8.37 1.37
N ASP A 36 -15.55 -7.97 2.31
CA ASP A 36 -15.92 -7.06 3.40
C ASP A 36 -16.42 -5.71 2.86
N GLU A 37 -15.81 -5.21 1.79
CA GLU A 37 -16.21 -3.96 1.13
C GLU A 37 -17.65 -4.01 0.61
N ILE A 38 -18.03 -5.10 -0.06
CA ILE A 38 -19.39 -5.30 -0.58
C ILE A 38 -20.35 -5.87 0.47
N ARG A 39 -19.90 -6.00 1.73
CA ARG A 39 -20.65 -6.54 2.88
C ARG A 39 -21.20 -7.94 2.62
N GLN A 40 -20.40 -8.80 1.99
CA GLN A 40 -20.74 -10.19 1.72
C GLN A 40 -19.78 -11.13 2.44
N SER A 41 -20.24 -12.34 2.75
CA SER A 41 -19.37 -13.39 3.28
C SER A 41 -18.55 -14.02 2.17
N VAL A 42 -17.26 -14.23 2.41
CA VAL A 42 -16.39 -15.01 1.52
C VAL A 42 -16.96 -16.44 1.33
N PRO A 43 -17.00 -16.97 0.10
CA PRO A 43 -17.42 -18.35 -0.14
C PRO A 43 -16.52 -19.35 0.61
N ARG A 44 -17.13 -20.31 1.29
CA ARG A 44 -16.38 -21.30 2.12
C ARG A 44 -15.34 -22.09 1.33
N GLN A 45 -15.53 -22.24 0.02
CA GLN A 45 -14.63 -22.97 -0.87
C GLN A 45 -13.25 -22.31 -0.98
N VAL A 46 -13.16 -20.98 -0.75
CA VAL A 46 -11.90 -20.20 -0.84
C VAL A 46 -10.82 -20.76 0.09
N GLU A 47 -11.18 -21.30 1.25
CA GLU A 47 -10.18 -21.88 2.15
C GLU A 47 -9.48 -23.12 1.59
N SER A 48 -10.20 -23.93 0.80
CA SER A 48 -9.71 -25.16 0.19
C SER A 48 -9.14 -24.98 -1.22
N MET A 49 -9.26 -23.79 -1.82
CA MET A 49 -8.77 -23.52 -3.16
C MET A 49 -7.23 -23.53 -3.20
N ASP A 50 -6.70 -24.09 -4.29
CA ASP A 50 -5.31 -23.90 -4.65
C ASP A 50 -5.06 -22.48 -5.20
N VAL A 51 -3.80 -22.16 -5.44
CA VAL A 51 -3.36 -20.84 -5.89
C VAL A 51 -3.98 -20.45 -7.24
N LEU A 52 -4.17 -21.41 -8.15
CA LEU A 52 -4.73 -21.13 -9.49
C LEU A 52 -6.20 -20.74 -9.36
N MET A 53 -6.99 -21.52 -8.62
CA MET A 53 -8.40 -21.21 -8.36
C MET A 53 -8.56 -19.89 -7.60
N LEU A 54 -7.70 -19.61 -6.62
CA LEU A 54 -7.69 -18.33 -5.91
C LEU A 54 -7.40 -17.16 -6.85
N SER A 55 -6.47 -17.35 -7.81
CA SER A 55 -6.10 -16.34 -8.79
C SER A 55 -7.26 -16.04 -9.75
N GLU A 56 -7.90 -17.08 -10.29
CA GLU A 56 -9.07 -16.95 -11.16
C GLU A 56 -10.22 -16.26 -10.42
N PHE A 57 -10.45 -16.63 -9.16
CA PHE A 57 -11.48 -16.02 -8.33
C PHE A 57 -11.30 -14.50 -8.16
N VAL A 58 -10.06 -14.04 -7.91
CA VAL A 58 -9.75 -12.61 -7.84
C VAL A 58 -9.96 -11.93 -9.19
N LYS A 59 -9.51 -12.55 -10.29
CA LYS A 59 -9.70 -12.01 -11.64
C LYS A 59 -11.18 -11.83 -11.95
N ASP A 60 -11.99 -12.86 -11.74
CA ASP A 60 -13.44 -12.83 -11.97
C ASP A 60 -14.12 -11.74 -11.13
N PHE A 61 -13.70 -11.58 -9.86
CA PHE A 61 -14.25 -10.53 -9.01
C PHE A 61 -13.94 -9.13 -9.53
N LEU A 62 -12.78 -8.91 -10.16
CA LEU A 62 -12.27 -7.61 -10.57
C LEU A 62 -12.49 -7.28 -12.06
N GLN A 63 -12.78 -8.26 -12.92
CA GLN A 63 -12.74 -8.17 -14.40
C GLN A 63 -13.57 -7.04 -15.01
N GLU A 64 -14.62 -6.59 -14.32
CA GLU A 64 -15.52 -5.52 -14.80
C GLU A 64 -15.70 -4.38 -13.79
N LYS A 65 -14.79 -4.26 -12.83
CA LYS A 65 -14.85 -3.24 -11.80
C LYS A 65 -13.73 -2.23 -11.96
N ARG A 66 -14.02 -0.98 -11.65
CA ARG A 66 -12.99 0.03 -11.41
C ARG A 66 -12.44 -0.18 -10.01
N TYR A 67 -11.16 -0.51 -9.87
CA TYR A 67 -10.56 -0.86 -8.58
C TYR A 67 -9.27 -0.10 -8.25
N ILE A 68 -9.02 0.05 -6.95
CA ILE A 68 -7.75 0.52 -6.40
C ILE A 68 -7.22 -0.48 -5.37
N LEU A 69 -6.06 -1.07 -5.62
CA LEU A 69 -5.43 -2.04 -4.71
C LEU A 69 -4.11 -1.46 -4.20
N VAL A 70 -3.88 -1.54 -2.89
CA VAL A 70 -2.62 -1.15 -2.26
C VAL A 70 -1.93 -2.41 -1.73
N PHE A 71 -0.70 -2.65 -2.18
CA PHE A 71 0.19 -3.69 -1.68
C PHE A 71 1.35 -3.03 -0.94
N ASP A 72 1.24 -2.99 0.38
CA ASP A 72 2.15 -2.27 1.27
C ASP A 72 3.30 -3.18 1.74
N ASP A 73 4.50 -2.62 1.82
CA ASP A 73 5.73 -3.25 2.30
C ASP A 73 6.16 -4.50 1.48
N VAL A 74 6.20 -4.41 0.14
CA VAL A 74 6.61 -5.53 -0.73
C VAL A 74 8.13 -5.78 -0.66
N TRP A 75 8.54 -7.02 -0.37
CA TRP A 75 9.93 -7.39 -0.05
C TRP A 75 10.74 -8.03 -1.19
N SER A 76 10.13 -8.46 -2.29
CA SER A 76 10.86 -9.13 -3.38
C SER A 76 10.16 -8.98 -4.73
N VAL A 77 10.95 -9.07 -5.80
CA VAL A 77 10.43 -9.06 -7.17
C VAL A 77 9.52 -10.28 -7.40
N ASP A 78 9.90 -11.44 -6.87
CA ASP A 78 9.09 -12.66 -7.00
C ASP A 78 7.71 -12.52 -6.34
N ALA A 79 7.63 -11.88 -5.17
CA ALA A 79 6.34 -11.60 -4.53
C ALA A 79 5.48 -10.68 -5.38
N TRP A 80 6.08 -9.65 -5.98
CA TRP A 80 5.38 -8.75 -6.88
C TRP A 80 4.90 -9.45 -8.16
N GLU A 81 5.74 -10.24 -8.82
CA GLU A 81 5.36 -10.99 -10.03
C GLU A 81 4.23 -11.97 -9.73
N ALA A 82 4.25 -12.64 -8.58
CA ALA A 82 3.16 -13.49 -8.14
C ALA A 82 1.85 -12.69 -7.97
N ILE A 83 1.89 -11.53 -7.29
CA ILE A 83 0.72 -10.64 -7.15
C ILE A 83 0.19 -10.20 -8.51
N LYS A 84 1.07 -9.86 -9.44
CA LYS A 84 0.69 -9.42 -10.79
C LYS A 84 -0.09 -10.51 -11.53
N CYS A 85 0.23 -11.79 -11.32
CA CYS A 85 -0.48 -12.91 -11.93
C CYS A 85 -1.96 -13.04 -11.52
N VAL A 86 -2.39 -12.44 -10.40
CA VAL A 86 -3.80 -12.50 -9.95
C VAL A 86 -4.62 -11.30 -10.40
N LEU A 87 -3.98 -10.29 -10.97
CA LEU A 87 -4.68 -9.12 -11.49
C LEU A 87 -5.24 -9.44 -12.89
N PRO A 88 -6.43 -8.96 -13.24
CA PRO A 88 -7.00 -9.20 -14.57
C PRO A 88 -6.21 -8.45 -15.64
N ASP A 89 -6.02 -9.02 -16.83
CA ASP A 89 -5.25 -8.39 -17.93
C ASP A 89 -6.06 -7.35 -18.75
N CYS A 90 -7.32 -7.08 -18.39
CA CYS A 90 -8.25 -6.36 -19.27
C CYS A 90 -8.22 -4.82 -19.16
N ASN A 91 -7.96 -4.14 -20.28
CA ASN A 91 -7.97 -2.68 -20.43
C ASN A 91 -9.36 -2.01 -20.39
N ILE A 92 -10.40 -2.71 -19.94
CA ILE A 92 -11.80 -2.26 -20.09
C ILE A 92 -12.17 -1.22 -19.01
N THR A 93 -11.60 -1.34 -17.81
CA THR A 93 -11.91 -0.47 -16.66
C THR A 93 -10.66 0.20 -16.11
N SER A 94 -10.84 1.38 -15.53
CA SER A 94 -9.76 2.10 -14.84
C SER A 94 -9.26 1.28 -13.65
N ARG A 95 -7.96 1.05 -13.59
CA ARG A 95 -7.27 0.29 -12.54
C ARG A 95 -6.18 1.14 -11.92
N VAL A 96 -6.04 1.06 -10.61
CA VAL A 96 -4.89 1.63 -9.89
C VAL A 96 -4.33 0.54 -8.99
N VAL A 97 -3.04 0.25 -9.13
CA VAL A 97 -2.32 -0.65 -8.24
C VAL A 97 -1.16 0.14 -7.66
N LEU A 98 -1.13 0.27 -6.34
CA LEU A 98 -0.10 0.96 -5.61
C LEU A 98 0.73 -0.07 -4.85
N THR A 99 2.04 -0.01 -5.01
CA THR A 99 2.99 -0.79 -4.22
C THR A 99 3.82 0.16 -3.37
N THR A 100 4.06 -0.20 -2.12
CA THR A 100 5.09 0.47 -1.31
C THR A 100 6.20 -0.53 -1.03
N THR A 101 7.45 -0.09 -1.07
CA THR A 101 8.62 -0.94 -0.84
C THR A 101 9.80 -0.11 -0.39
N ARG A 102 10.71 -0.75 0.34
CA ARG A 102 12.03 -0.18 0.70
C ARG A 102 13.11 -0.56 -0.32
N ILE A 103 12.78 -1.32 -1.36
CA ILE A 103 13.73 -1.96 -2.29
C ILE A 103 13.55 -1.38 -3.69
N ALA A 104 14.57 -0.70 -4.19
CA ALA A 104 14.53 -0.03 -5.49
C ALA A 104 14.26 -1.00 -6.66
N ASP A 105 14.76 -2.23 -6.58
CA ASP A 105 14.55 -3.25 -7.61
C ASP A 105 13.08 -3.68 -7.69
N VAL A 106 12.40 -3.79 -6.54
CA VAL A 106 10.95 -4.09 -6.47
C VAL A 106 10.15 -2.94 -7.09
N ALA A 107 10.48 -1.70 -6.75
CA ALA A 107 9.84 -0.52 -7.34
C ALA A 107 10.00 -0.52 -8.88
N SER A 108 11.20 -0.82 -9.37
CA SER A 108 11.50 -0.88 -10.80
C SER A 108 10.74 -2.01 -11.51
N ALA A 109 10.67 -3.20 -10.90
CA ALA A 109 9.89 -4.32 -11.45
C ALA A 109 8.37 -4.04 -11.47
N SER A 110 7.88 -3.22 -10.54
CA SER A 110 6.48 -2.80 -10.50
C SER A 110 6.09 -1.72 -11.52
N CYS A 111 7.07 -1.16 -12.23
CA CYS A 111 6.85 -0.05 -13.17
C CYS A 111 7.45 -0.37 -14.55
N LEU A 112 6.83 -1.33 -15.26
CA LEU A 112 7.26 -1.76 -16.60
C LEU A 112 6.34 -1.25 -17.73
N GLY A 113 5.15 -0.77 -17.38
CA GLY A 113 4.16 -0.21 -18.31
C GLY A 113 4.37 1.27 -18.58
N SER A 114 3.83 1.74 -19.70
CA SER A 114 3.94 3.14 -20.14
C SER A 114 3.18 4.15 -19.26
N LEU A 115 2.29 3.68 -18.39
CA LEU A 115 1.51 4.49 -17.45
C LEU A 115 2.01 4.34 -16.01
N ASP A 116 3.04 3.55 -15.79
CA ASP A 116 3.55 3.28 -14.45
C ASP A 116 4.50 4.38 -14.00
N SER A 117 4.57 4.64 -12.70
CA SER A 117 5.44 5.66 -12.14
C SER A 117 5.95 5.25 -10.76
N VAL A 118 7.26 5.46 -10.54
CA VAL A 118 7.88 5.28 -9.23
C VAL A 118 7.92 6.64 -8.53
N TYR A 119 7.26 6.73 -7.38
CA TYR A 119 7.38 7.88 -6.50
C TYR A 119 8.40 7.57 -5.39
N LYS A 120 9.54 8.26 -5.42
CA LYS A 120 10.54 8.16 -4.36
C LYS A 120 10.15 9.07 -3.20
N MET A 121 9.96 8.49 -2.02
CA MET A 121 9.74 9.24 -0.80
C MET A 121 11.01 10.02 -0.43
N GLU A 122 10.89 11.32 -0.26
CA GLU A 122 11.98 12.19 0.16
C GLU A 122 11.90 12.48 1.68
N PRO A 123 13.03 12.73 2.36
CA PRO A 123 13.03 13.16 3.75
C PRO A 123 12.22 14.44 3.95
N LEU A 124 11.69 14.63 5.15
CA LEU A 124 11.03 15.87 5.53
C LEU A 124 12.01 17.04 5.48
N SER A 125 11.53 18.20 5.04
CA SER A 125 12.30 19.44 5.18
C SER A 125 12.51 19.79 6.65
N ASP A 126 13.48 20.67 6.95
CA ASP A 126 13.72 21.15 8.32
C ASP A 126 12.46 21.73 8.96
N LYS A 127 11.64 22.44 8.17
CA LYS A 127 10.39 23.05 8.61
C LYS A 127 9.33 21.99 8.93
N GLU A 128 9.17 20.99 8.08
CA GLU A 128 8.23 19.88 8.31
C GLU A 128 8.66 19.04 9.50
N SER A 129 9.96 18.76 9.62
CA SER A 129 10.55 18.04 10.75
C SER A 129 10.32 18.78 12.07
N TRP A 130 10.55 20.09 12.10
CA TRP A 130 10.26 20.93 13.26
C TRP A 130 8.77 20.91 13.63
N SER A 131 7.90 21.07 12.64
CA SER A 131 6.45 21.03 12.83
C SER A 131 6.01 19.67 13.40
N LEU A 132 6.46 18.57 12.80
CA LEU A 132 6.16 17.22 13.27
C LEU A 132 6.65 16.98 14.69
N PHE A 133 7.89 17.39 15.00
CA PHE A 133 8.47 17.26 16.33
C PHE A 133 7.67 18.01 17.40
N CYS A 134 7.30 19.26 17.13
CA CYS A 134 6.51 20.06 18.05
C CYS A 134 5.11 19.49 18.25
N ASN A 135 4.45 19.06 17.16
CA ASN A 135 3.14 18.43 17.22
C ASN A 135 3.15 17.15 18.07
N ARG A 136 4.18 16.31 17.92
CA ARG A 136 4.31 15.04 18.67
C ARG A 136 4.74 15.23 20.12
N THR A 137 5.70 16.11 20.36
CA THR A 137 6.36 16.23 21.68
C THR A 137 5.62 17.20 22.60
N PHE A 138 5.10 18.30 22.05
CA PHE A 138 4.46 19.38 22.80
C PHE A 138 2.95 19.44 22.58
N GLN A 139 2.35 18.40 21.99
CA GLN A 139 0.90 18.29 21.77
C GLN A 139 0.35 19.48 20.98
N SER A 140 1.04 19.85 19.91
CA SER A 140 0.72 21.00 19.05
C SER A 140 0.87 22.37 19.70
N ASN A 141 1.50 22.46 20.87
CA ASN A 141 2.02 23.72 21.40
C ASN A 141 3.41 24.03 20.83
N ASP A 142 3.82 25.29 20.94
CA ASP A 142 5.17 25.69 20.58
C ASP A 142 6.22 25.05 21.48
N CYS A 143 7.41 24.80 20.92
CA CYS A 143 8.55 24.35 21.69
C CYS A 143 8.93 25.42 22.73
N PRO A 144 9.07 25.07 24.02
CA PRO A 144 9.55 26.00 25.03
C PRO A 144 10.90 26.61 24.63
N PRO A 145 11.12 27.93 24.79
CA PRO A 145 12.34 28.60 24.32
C PRO A 145 13.63 28.01 24.89
N ASN A 146 13.59 27.51 26.13
CA ASN A 146 14.74 26.88 26.78
C ASN A 146 15.12 25.50 26.20
N LEU A 147 14.24 24.89 25.41
CA LEU A 147 14.46 23.58 24.78
C LEU A 147 14.75 23.69 23.28
N GLU A 148 14.59 24.87 22.68
CA GLU A 148 14.65 25.06 21.23
C GLU A 148 16.00 24.63 20.63
N GLU A 149 17.10 25.04 21.27
CA GLU A 149 18.45 24.67 20.83
C GLU A 149 18.73 23.17 20.95
N VAL A 150 18.14 22.50 21.94
CA VAL A 150 18.26 21.05 22.11
C VAL A 150 17.42 20.33 21.05
N ALA A 151 16.19 20.79 20.81
CA ALA A 151 15.31 20.24 19.79
C ALA A 151 15.93 20.35 18.38
N LYS A 152 16.52 21.50 18.03
CA LYS A 152 17.24 21.67 16.75
C LYS A 152 18.41 20.69 16.59
N LYS A 153 19.19 20.46 17.66
CA LYS A 153 20.29 19.48 17.64
C LYS A 153 19.80 18.04 17.48
N ILE A 154 18.65 17.70 18.06
CA ILE A 154 18.01 16.39 17.88
C ILE A 154 17.56 16.24 16.42
N LEU A 155 16.84 17.23 15.88
CA LEU A 155 16.32 17.18 14.51
C LEU A 155 17.43 17.09 13.47
N LYS A 156 18.55 17.78 13.70
CA LYS A 156 19.75 17.66 12.86
C LYS A 156 20.30 16.23 12.82
N LYS A 157 20.13 15.44 13.87
CA LYS A 157 20.51 14.01 13.90
C LYS A 157 19.47 13.09 13.27
N CYS A 158 18.21 13.53 13.21
CA CYS A 158 17.12 12.76 12.58
C CYS A 158 17.14 12.87 11.04
N GLU A 159 17.78 13.90 10.49
CA GLU A 159 17.99 14.07 9.04
C GLU A 159 16.69 13.98 8.22
N GLY A 160 15.59 14.49 8.76
CA GLY A 160 14.29 14.52 8.09
C GLY A 160 13.51 13.20 8.09
N LEU A 161 13.99 12.17 8.81
CA LEU A 161 13.24 10.93 8.99
C LEU A 161 12.08 11.14 9.98
N PRO A 162 10.81 10.86 9.58
CA PRO A 162 9.63 11.01 10.43
C PRO A 162 9.58 10.08 11.66
#